data_AF-A0A3M1CI47-F1
#
_entry.id   AF-A0A3M1CI47-F1
#
_cell.length_a   1.000
_cell.length_b   1.000
_cell.length_c   1.000
_cell.angle_alpha   90.00
_cell.angle_beta   90.00
_cell.angle_gamma   90.00
#
_symmetry.space_group_name_H-M   'P 1'
#
loop_
_entity.id
_entity.type
_entity.pdbx_description
1 polymer ?
#
loop_
_entity_poly.entity_id
_entity_poly.type
_entity_poly.pdbx_seq_one_letter_code
_entity_poly.pdbx_strand_id
1 'polypeptide(L)' 'VVVVEAMKMENELVAPTDGVVGRVAVAAGDLVEAGAVLVEIG' A
#
# COMPACT_ATOMS: atom_id res chain seq x y z
N VAL A 1 -3.77 1.43 -5.83
CA VAL A 1 -2.51 0.64 -5.86
C VAL A 1 -2.54 -0.42 -4.79
N VAL A 2 -2.83 -0.05 -3.53
CA VAL A 2 -3.05 -1.00 -2.42
C VAL A 2 -4.35 -0.62 -1.70
N VAL A 3 -5.01 -1.59 -1.08
CA VAL A 3 -6.14 -1.37 -0.16
C VAL A 3 -5.70 -1.79 1.23
N VAL A 4 -5.95 -0.93 2.22
CA VAL A 4 -5.61 -1.19 3.63
C VAL A 4 -6.90 -1.16 4.45
N GLU A 5 -7.08 -2.15 5.32
CA GLU A 5 -8.17 -2.13 6.30
C GLU A 5 -7.71 -1.47 7.61
N ALA A 6 -8.44 -0.45 8.05
CA ALA A 6 -8.25 0.20 9.33
C ALA A 6 -9.60 0.45 10.01
N MET A 7 -9.76 -0.03 11.25
CA MET A 7 -10.96 0.20 12.06
C MET A 7 -12.28 -0.19 11.36
N LYS A 8 -12.30 -1.34 10.67
CA LYS A 8 -13.43 -1.86 9.86
C LYS A 8 -13.74 -1.05 8.59
N MET A 9 -12.85 -0.16 8.19
CA MET A 9 -12.96 0.61 6.97
C MET A 9 -11.82 0.22 6.02
N GLU A 10 -12.13 0.16 4.74
CA GLU A 10 -11.13 -0.03 3.69
C GLU A 10 -10.72 1.33 3.13
N ASN A 11 -9.42 1.54 3.02
CA ASN A 11 -8.81 2.75 2.48
C ASN A 11 -8.00 2.38 1.24
N GLU A 12 -8.38 2.95 0.11
CA GLU A 12 -7.62 2.81 -1.13
C GLU A 12 -6.46 3.82 -1.16
N LEU A 13 -5.24 3.29 -1.28
CA LEU A 13 -4.04 4.08 -1.50
C LEU A 13 -3.68 4.04 -2.98
N VAL A 14 -3.76 5.20 -3.63
CA VAL A 14 -3.47 5.39 -5.05
C VAL A 14 -2.04 5.91 -5.25
N ALA A 15 -1.49 5.70 -6.44
CA ALA A 15 -0.16 6.23 -6.77
C ALA A 15 -0.24 7.77 -6.83
N PRO A 16 0.71 8.49 -6.23
CA PRO A 16 0.74 9.95 -6.33
C PRO A 16 1.16 10.44 -7.72
N THR A 17 1.83 9.58 -8.50
CA THR A 17 2.35 9.87 -9.83
C THR A 17 2.24 8.63 -10.71
N ASP A 18 2.31 8.83 -12.02
CA ASP A 18 2.53 7.73 -12.96
C ASP A 18 3.91 7.10 -12.74
N GLY A 19 4.04 5.80 -13.05
CA GLY A 19 5.29 5.05 -12.89
C GLY A 19 5.09 3.54 -13.02
N VAL A 20 6.17 2.78 -12.80
CA VAL A 20 6.18 1.32 -12.82
C VAL A 20 6.36 0.80 -11.40
N VAL A 21 5.61 -0.25 -11.04
CA VAL A 21 5.78 -0.94 -9.75
C VAL A 21 7.14 -1.61 -9.71
N GLY A 22 8.03 -1.13 -8.84
CA GLY A 22 9.35 -1.70 -8.63
C GLY A 22 9.32 -2.86 -7.63
N ARG A 23 8.75 -2.62 -6.45
CA ARG A 23 8.68 -3.61 -5.37
C ARG A 23 7.36 -3.52 -4.61
N VAL A 24 6.79 -4.67 -4.28
CA VAL A 24 5.72 -4.79 -3.29
C VAL A 24 6.33 -5.35 -2.00
N ALA A 25 6.21 -4.61 -0.90
CA ALA A 25 6.86 -4.93 0.37
C ALA A 25 5.94 -5.66 1.36
N VAL A 26 4.68 -5.90 0.98
CA VAL A 26 3.64 -6.49 1.83
C VAL A 26 2.86 -7.58 1.10
N ALA A 27 2.27 -8.49 1.85
CA ALA A 27 1.30 -9.49 1.38
C ALA A 27 -0.11 -9.21 1.91
N ALA A 28 -1.11 -9.83 1.30
CA ALA A 28 -2.49 -9.72 1.76
C ALA A 28 -2.64 -10.33 3.17
N GLY A 29 -3.27 -9.57 4.07
CA GLY A 29 -3.46 -9.96 5.48
C GLY A 29 -2.32 -9.56 6.41
N ASP A 30 -1.23 -8.98 5.90
CA ASP A 30 -0.16 -8.44 6.74
C ASP A 30 -0.65 -7.26 7.58
N LEU A 31 -0.25 -7.23 8.85
CA LEU A 31 -0.45 -6.07 9.71
C LEU A 31 0.62 -5.03 9.40
N VAL A 32 0.19 -3.80 9.12
CA VAL A 32 1.07 -2.67 8.79
C VAL A 32 0.84 -1.50 9.74
N GLU A 33 1.92 -0.82 10.10
CA GLU A 33 1.88 0.40 10.93
C GLU A 33 1.92 1.66 10.06
N ALA A 34 1.54 2.79 10.65
CA ALA A 34 1.63 4.08 9.98
C ALA A 34 3.08 4.39 9.58
N GLY A 35 3.30 4.72 8.31
CA GLY A 35 4.64 4.99 7.77
C GLY A 35 5.38 3.77 7.22
N ALA A 36 4.79 2.57 7.30
CA ALA A 36 5.34 1.39 6.62
C ALA A 36 5.36 1.59 5.09
N VAL A 37 6.43 1.13 4.44
CA VAL A 37 6.51 1.10 2.97
C VAL A 37 5.70 -0.07 2.45
N LEU A 38 4.71 0.21 1.60
CA LEU A 38 3.85 -0.82 1.01
C LEU A 38 4.30 -1.20 -0.40
N VAL A 39 4.55 -0.19 -1.24
CA VAL A 39 4.94 -0.35 -2.65
C VAL A 39 5.93 0.75 -3.02
N GLU A 40 6.96 0.39 -3.77
CA GLU A 40 7.89 1.30 -4.42
C GLU A 40 7.47 1.50 -5.89
N ILE A 41 7.35 2.75 -6.31
CA ILE A 41 7.01 3.16 -7.68
C ILE A 41 8.18 3.97 -8.23
N GLY A 42 8.63 3.63 -9.45
CA GLY A 42 9.72 4.30 -10.16
C GLY A 42 9.32 4.84 -11.51
#